data_AF-A0A0C2Y1X3-F1
#
_entry.id   AF-A0A0C2Y1X3-F1
#
_cell.length_a   1.000
_cell.length_b   1.000
_cell.length_c   1.000
_cell.angle_alpha   90.00
_cell.angle_beta   90.00
_cell.angle_gamma   90.00
#
_symmetry.space_group_name_H-M   'P 1'
#
loop_
_entity.id
_entity.type
_entity.pdbx_description
1 polymer ?
#
loop_
_entity_poly.entity_id
_entity_poly.type
_entity_poly.pdbx_seq_one_letter_code
_entity_poly.pdbx_strand_id
1 'polypeptide(L)'
;MILLLLGAALRYWCFREMGKHFTFHVTLLKDHKLVTSGPYSIVRHPAYTGGVFLSVGQLIWYMARGSWLRESMVHETKLESWLLIAPVMFAIFAVLVCIHRRIPVEDEALRRRFGKEWDAWAEAVPYRLFPGVY
;
A
#
# COMPACT_ATOMS: atom_id res chain seq x y z
N MET A 1 -14.20 8.98 4.20
CA MET A 1 -14.05 7.98 5.29
C MET A 1 -14.08 6.55 4.81
N ILE A 2 -15.04 6.13 3.98
CA ILE A 2 -15.15 4.73 3.53
C ILE A 2 -13.82 4.20 2.96
N LEU A 3 -13.17 4.93 2.06
CA LEU A 3 -11.87 4.52 1.48
C LEU A 3 -10.75 4.42 2.50
N LEU A 4 -10.72 5.31 3.50
CA LEU A 4 -9.73 5.27 4.58
C LEU A 4 -9.93 4.03 5.46
N LEU A 5 -11.18 3.74 5.80
CA LEU A 5 -11.55 2.55 6.58
C LEU A 5 -11.23 1.27 5.81
N LEU A 6 -11.54 1.22 4.51
CA LEU A 6 -11.21 0.09 3.65
C LEU A 6 -9.69 -0.11 3.53
N GLY A 7 -8.93 0.95 3.30
CA GLY A 7 -7.46 0.89 3.23
C GLY A 7 -6.85 0.43 4.56
N ALA A 8 -7.34 0.96 5.68
CA ALA A 8 -6.92 0.56 7.03
C ALA A 8 -7.27 -0.90 7.33
N ALA A 9 -8.50 -1.33 7.01
CA ALA A 9 -8.95 -2.71 7.21
C ALA A 9 -8.16 -3.70 6.35
N LEU A 10 -7.87 -3.35 5.09
CA LEU A 10 -7.04 -4.17 4.21
C LEU A 10 -5.62 -4.32 4.77
N ARG A 11 -5.00 -3.23 5.23
CA ARG A 11 -3.66 -3.30 5.86
C ARG A 11 -3.69 -4.10 7.15
N TYR A 12 -4.70 -3.89 7.99
CA TYR A 12 -4.88 -4.67 9.20
C TYR A 12 -5.02 -6.17 8.90
N TRP A 13 -5.79 -6.53 7.86
CA TRP A 13 -5.91 -7.92 7.42
C TRP A 13 -4.56 -8.47 6.91
N CYS A 14 -3.81 -7.70 6.10
CA CYS A 14 -2.48 -8.10 5.65
C CYS A 14 -1.54 -8.37 6.84
N PHE A 15 -1.52 -7.48 7.84
CA PHE A 15 -0.72 -7.67 9.04
C PHE A 15 -1.17 -8.86 9.87
N ARG A 16 -2.49 -9.10 9.94
CA ARG A 16 -3.04 -10.26 10.65
C ARG A 16 -2.69 -11.58 9.97
N GLU A 17 -2.75 -11.64 8.64
CA GLU A 17 -2.33 -12.82 7.85
C GLU A 17 -0.84 -13.09 7.95
N MET A 18 -0.01 -12.03 7.89
CA MET A 18 1.43 -12.18 8.09
C MET A 18 1.77 -12.56 9.54
N GLY A 19 0.98 -12.14 10.53
CA GLY A 19 1.07 -12.59 11.92
C GLY A 19 2.50 -12.54 12.48
N LYS A 20 2.99 -13.69 12.99
CA LYS A 20 4.36 -13.83 13.54
C LYS A 20 5.48 -13.73 12.51
N HIS A 21 5.15 -13.74 11.23
CA HIS A 21 6.09 -13.63 10.12
C HIS A 21 6.25 -12.18 9.65
N PHE A 22 5.44 -11.22 10.13
CA PHE A 22 5.57 -9.81 9.74
C PHE A 22 6.85 -9.16 10.29
N THR A 23 7.77 -8.78 9.40
CA THR A 23 8.94 -7.96 9.73
C THR A 23 8.83 -6.60 9.04
N PHE A 24 9.02 -5.49 9.77
CA PHE A 24 9.07 -4.12 9.20
C PHE A 24 10.31 -3.89 8.31
N HIS A 25 11.38 -4.65 8.55
CA HIS A 25 12.55 -4.70 7.68
C HIS A 25 12.37 -5.80 6.63
N VAL A 26 12.96 -5.62 5.43
CA VAL A 26 13.11 -6.67 4.41
C VAL A 26 14.14 -7.70 4.89
N THR A 27 13.89 -8.27 6.08
CA THR A 27 14.71 -9.26 6.73
C THR A 27 13.81 -10.46 6.96
N LEU A 28 14.01 -11.46 6.11
CA LEU A 28 13.33 -12.74 6.19
C LEU A 28 13.78 -13.42 7.49
N LEU A 29 12.84 -13.70 8.40
CA LEU A 29 13.13 -14.57 9.54
C LEU A 29 13.54 -15.97 9.01
N LYS A 30 14.41 -16.66 9.76
CA LYS A 30 14.94 -17.97 9.35
C LYS A 30 13.84 -19.01 9.04
N ASP A 31 12.69 -18.91 9.71
CA ASP A 31 11.51 -19.79 9.51
C ASP A 31 10.33 -19.08 8.82
N HIS A 32 10.57 -18.03 8.04
CA HIS A 32 9.51 -17.34 7.32
C HIS A 32 8.96 -18.24 6.21
N LYS A 33 7.66 -18.52 6.25
CA LYS A 33 6.93 -19.22 5.18
C LYS A 33 6.30 -18.22 4.23
N LEU A 34 6.16 -18.58 2.95
CA LEU A 34 5.48 -17.73 1.98
C LEU A 34 3.98 -17.66 2.35
N VAL A 35 3.49 -16.45 2.65
CA VAL A 35 2.08 -16.23 2.98
C VAL A 35 1.30 -16.07 1.68
N THR A 36 0.46 -17.04 1.36
CA THR A 36 -0.36 -17.07 0.14
C THR A 36 -1.86 -16.99 0.42
N SER A 37 -2.26 -16.91 1.70
CA SER A 37 -3.65 -16.86 2.15
C SER A 37 -4.22 -15.43 2.22
N GLY A 38 -5.55 -15.34 2.25
CA GLY A 38 -6.25 -14.07 2.42
C GLY A 38 -5.99 -13.11 1.25
N PRO A 39 -5.67 -11.83 1.50
CA PRO A 39 -5.43 -10.83 0.44
C PRO A 39 -4.27 -11.21 -0.51
N TYR A 40 -3.30 -12.00 -0.03
CA TYR A 40 -2.15 -12.47 -0.81
C TYR A 40 -2.49 -13.53 -1.86
N SER A 41 -3.70 -14.11 -1.80
CA SER A 41 -4.22 -15.01 -2.84
C SER A 41 -4.77 -14.27 -4.06
N ILE A 42 -5.01 -12.95 -3.95
CA ILE A 42 -5.64 -12.14 -4.99
C ILE A 42 -4.61 -11.24 -5.67
N VAL A 43 -3.73 -10.61 -4.89
CA VAL A 43 -2.65 -9.75 -5.38
C VAL A 43 -1.39 -10.03 -4.58
N ARG A 44 -0.22 -9.86 -5.20
CA ARG A 44 1.07 -10.10 -4.53
C ARG A 44 1.38 -9.09 -3.43
N HIS A 45 0.92 -7.84 -3.60
CA HIS A 45 1.28 -6.69 -2.77
C HIS A 45 0.06 -5.96 -2.17
N PRO A 46 -0.85 -6.65 -1.45
CA PRO A 46 -2.14 -6.08 -1.01
C PRO A 46 -1.99 -4.94 0.02
N ALA A 47 -0.91 -4.97 0.81
CA ALA A 47 -0.62 -3.91 1.77
C ALA A 47 -0.34 -2.56 1.08
N TYR A 48 0.26 -2.59 -0.11
CA TYR A 48 0.51 -1.39 -0.91
C TYR A 48 -0.79 -0.85 -1.53
N THR A 49 -1.69 -1.74 -1.95
CA THR A 49 -3.05 -1.38 -2.37
C THR A 49 -3.80 -0.62 -1.26
N GLY A 50 -3.70 -1.12 -0.02
CA GLY A 50 -4.25 -0.42 1.15
C GLY A 50 -3.61 0.95 1.38
N GLY A 51 -2.31 1.08 1.10
CA GLY A 51 -1.61 2.37 1.09
C GLY A 51 -2.17 3.35 0.06
N VAL A 52 -2.47 2.89 -1.16
CA VAL A 52 -3.10 3.72 -2.20
C VAL A 52 -4.50 4.19 -1.76
N PHE A 53 -5.32 3.30 -1.20
CA PHE A 53 -6.64 3.66 -0.69
C PHE A 53 -6.60 4.68 0.45
N LEU A 54 -5.60 4.59 1.33
CA LEU A 54 -5.38 5.58 2.37
C LEU A 54 -5.02 6.94 1.76
N SER A 55 -4.07 6.99 0.82
CA SER A 55 -3.67 8.23 0.15
C SER A 55 -4.83 8.91 -0.59
N VAL A 56 -5.60 8.14 -1.37
CA VAL A 56 -6.77 8.66 -2.10
C VAL A 56 -7.89 9.07 -1.13
N GLY A 57 -8.14 8.26 -0.11
CA GLY A 57 -9.14 8.57 0.92
C GLY A 57 -8.82 9.84 1.69
N GLN A 58 -7.54 10.12 1.94
CA GLN A 58 -7.06 11.33 2.60
C GLN A 58 -7.20 12.56 1.72
N LEU A 59 -6.87 12.46 0.43
CA LEU A 59 -7.12 13.53 -0.55
C LEU A 59 -8.61 13.92 -0.59
N ILE A 60 -9.50 12.92 -0.73
CA ILE A 60 -10.95 13.15 -0.77
C ILE A 60 -11.43 13.77 0.54
N TRP A 61 -10.89 13.35 1.68
CA TRP A 61 -11.23 13.92 2.98
C TRP A 61 -10.85 15.39 3.10
N TYR A 62 -9.66 15.77 2.63
CA TYR A 62 -9.25 17.18 2.64
C TYR A 62 -10.12 18.05 1.73
N MET A 63 -10.62 17.52 0.61
CA MET A 63 -11.50 18.23 -0.32
C MET A 63 -13.00 18.19 0.09
N ALA A 64 -13.37 17.40 1.09
CA ALA A 64 -14.77 17.25 1.50
C ALA A 64 -15.33 18.50 2.20
N ARG A 65 -16.63 18.75 2.05
CA ARG A 65 -17.34 19.81 2.79
C ARG A 65 -17.34 19.49 4.29
N GLY A 66 -17.06 20.45 5.16
CA GLY A 66 -16.86 20.21 6.59
C GLY A 66 -15.46 19.76 7.00
N SER A 67 -14.52 19.59 6.05
CA SER A 67 -13.13 19.35 6.41
C SER A 67 -12.53 20.61 7.05
N TRP A 68 -11.73 20.46 8.10
CA TRP A 68 -11.06 21.61 8.73
C TRP A 68 -10.28 22.43 7.70
N LEU A 69 -9.63 21.77 6.74
CA LEU A 69 -8.85 22.44 5.70
C LEU A 69 -9.70 23.32 4.76
N ARG A 70 -10.97 22.97 4.55
CA ARG A 70 -11.90 23.71 3.69
C ARG A 70 -12.71 24.76 4.46
N GLU A 71 -13.02 24.51 5.73
CA GLU A 71 -13.85 25.41 6.55
C GLU A 71 -13.05 26.45 7.35
N SER A 72 -11.74 26.24 7.56
CA SER A 72 -10.91 27.11 8.41
C SER A 72 -10.62 28.50 7.85
N MET A 73 -11.19 28.90 6.69
CA MET A 73 -10.99 30.21 6.06
C MET A 73 -9.50 30.60 5.87
N VAL A 74 -8.58 29.62 5.85
CA VAL A 74 -7.16 29.81 5.48
C VAL A 74 -7.01 30.01 3.94
N HIS A 75 -8.15 30.01 3.22
CA HIS A 75 -8.38 30.27 1.77
C HIS A 75 -7.85 31.59 1.20
N GLU A 76 -7.22 32.43 2.02
CA GLU A 76 -6.61 33.68 1.55
C GLU A 76 -5.07 33.62 1.46
N THR A 77 -4.43 32.54 1.91
CA THR A 77 -2.95 32.47 2.00
C THR A 77 -2.36 31.36 1.12
N LYS A 78 -1.33 31.68 0.30
CA LYS A 78 -0.55 30.73 -0.54
C LYS A 78 -0.12 29.43 0.19
N LEU A 79 -0.04 29.44 1.52
CA LEU A 79 0.35 28.33 2.36
C LEU A 79 -0.59 27.11 2.24
N GLU A 80 -1.88 27.32 2.00
CA GLU A 80 -2.86 26.23 1.93
C GLU A 80 -2.71 25.33 0.72
N SER A 81 -2.29 25.92 -0.42
CA SER A 81 -2.06 25.19 -1.65
C SER A 81 -0.94 24.19 -1.42
N TRP A 82 0.09 24.57 -0.66
CA TRP A 82 1.16 23.65 -0.26
C TRP A 82 0.69 22.58 0.73
N LEU A 83 -0.24 22.88 1.64
CA LEU A 83 -0.79 21.88 2.57
C LEU A 83 -1.65 20.82 1.88
N LEU A 84 -2.23 21.12 0.70
CA LEU A 84 -2.90 20.14 -0.15
C LEU A 84 -1.93 19.46 -1.13
N ILE A 85 -1.06 20.24 -1.78
CA ILE A 85 -0.21 19.77 -2.86
C ILE A 85 0.95 18.92 -2.32
N ALA A 86 1.60 19.31 -1.23
CA ALA A 86 2.77 18.60 -0.73
C ALA A 86 2.47 17.16 -0.26
N PRO A 87 1.40 16.89 0.52
CA PRO A 87 1.06 15.51 0.88
C PRO A 87 0.65 14.66 -0.32
N VAL A 88 -0.01 15.26 -1.32
CA VAL A 88 -0.42 14.58 -2.55
C VAL A 88 0.78 14.23 -3.40
N MET A 89 1.68 15.19 -3.61
CA MET A 89 2.94 14.98 -4.32
C MET A 89 3.81 13.93 -3.63
N PHE A 90 3.90 14.00 -2.29
CA PHE A 90 4.61 13.00 -1.50
C PHE A 90 3.97 11.61 -1.62
N ALA A 91 2.64 11.52 -1.55
CA ALA A 91 1.94 10.25 -1.68
C ALA A 91 2.12 9.64 -3.07
N ILE A 92 2.02 10.45 -4.14
CA ILE A 92 2.27 10.00 -5.51
C ILE A 92 3.72 9.54 -5.65
N PHE A 93 4.68 10.33 -5.18
CA PHE A 93 6.09 9.97 -5.21
C PHE A 93 6.35 8.67 -4.44
N ALA A 94 5.79 8.51 -3.24
CA ALA A 94 5.94 7.30 -2.45
C ALA A 94 5.34 6.07 -3.14
N VAL A 95 4.17 6.20 -3.79
CA VAL A 95 3.55 5.12 -4.57
C VAL A 95 4.44 4.76 -5.78
N LEU A 96 4.93 5.75 -6.53
CA LEU A 96 5.83 5.52 -7.67
C LEU A 96 7.12 4.83 -7.25
N VAL A 97 7.74 5.26 -6.14
CA VAL A 97 8.93 4.62 -5.58
C VAL A 97 8.62 3.20 -5.14
N CYS A 98 7.47 2.95 -4.51
CA CYS A 98 7.06 1.61 -4.13
C CYS A 98 6.90 0.70 -5.35
N ILE A 99 6.22 1.17 -6.40
CA ILE A 99 5.96 0.40 -7.62
C ILE A 99 7.25 0.12 -8.40
N HIS A 100 8.10 1.14 -8.59
CA HIS A 100 9.26 1.03 -9.47
C HIS A 100 10.52 0.50 -8.80
N ARG A 101 10.69 0.74 -7.49
CA ARG A 101 11.93 0.36 -6.79
C ARG A 101 11.70 -0.72 -5.75
N ARG A 102 10.64 -0.60 -4.94
CA ARG A 102 10.48 -1.47 -3.77
C ARG A 102 9.91 -2.83 -4.11
N ILE A 103 8.83 -2.88 -4.90
CA ILE A 103 8.19 -4.14 -5.31
C ILE A 103 9.17 -5.08 -6.01
N PRO A 104 10.00 -4.64 -6.99
CA PRO A 104 10.97 -5.54 -7.63
C PRO A 104 12.03 -6.07 -6.66
N VAL A 105 12.47 -5.24 -5.69
CA VAL A 105 13.45 -5.65 -4.69
C VAL A 105 12.85 -6.66 -3.72
N GLU A 106 11.59 -6.47 -3.30
CA GLU A 106 10.88 -7.42 -2.45
C GLU A 106 10.57 -8.73 -3.19
N ASP A 107 10.12 -8.66 -4.44
CA ASP A 107 9.88 -9.84 -5.29
C ASP A 107 11.17 -10.64 -5.50
N GLU A 108 12.29 -9.97 -5.81
CA GLU A 108 13.60 -10.62 -5.97
C GLU A 108 14.10 -11.23 -4.65
N ALA A 109 13.89 -10.56 -3.51
CA ALA A 109 14.24 -11.09 -2.20
C ALA A 109 13.41 -12.33 -1.85
N LEU A 110 12.10 -12.33 -2.15
CA LEU A 110 11.21 -13.47 -1.96
C LEU A 110 11.59 -14.62 -2.90
N ARG A 111 11.83 -14.32 -4.18
CA ARG A 111 12.26 -15.31 -5.18
C ARG A 111 13.58 -15.97 -4.81
N ARG A 112 14.57 -15.21 -4.31
CA ARG A 112 15.85 -15.77 -3.82
C ARG A 112 15.69 -16.72 -2.65
N ARG A 113 14.68 -16.49 -1.79
CA ARG A 113 14.45 -17.31 -0.59
C ARG A 113 13.62 -18.55 -0.86
N PHE A 114 12.53 -18.39 -1.60
CA PHE A 114 11.51 -19.44 -1.81
C PHE A 114 11.65 -20.13 -3.17
N GLY A 115 12.41 -19.56 -4.11
CA GLY A 115 12.70 -20.15 -5.42
C GLY A 115 11.44 -20.57 -6.17
N LYS A 116 11.32 -21.88 -6.41
CA LYS A 116 10.21 -22.48 -7.17
C LYS A 116 8.84 -22.27 -6.53
N GLU A 117 8.76 -22.19 -5.20
CA GLU A 117 7.50 -21.95 -4.49
C GLU A 117 6.97 -20.54 -4.79
N TRP A 118 7.86 -19.55 -4.87
CA TRP A 118 7.50 -18.19 -5.26
C TRP A 118 7.11 -18.12 -6.74
N ASP A 119 7.86 -18.81 -7.63
CA ASP A 119 7.53 -18.81 -9.06
C ASP A 119 6.12 -19.40 -9.30
N ALA A 120 5.78 -20.52 -8.66
CA ALA A 120 4.47 -21.16 -8.77
C ALA A 120 3.34 -20.28 -8.21
N TRP A 121 3.58 -19.62 -7.07
CA TRP A 121 2.59 -18.69 -6.50
C TRP A 121 2.44 -17.41 -7.34
N ALA A 122 3.53 -16.87 -7.89
CA ALA A 122 3.51 -15.67 -8.73
C ALA A 122 2.79 -15.93 -10.07
N GLU A 123 2.82 -17.17 -10.57
CA GLU A 123 2.04 -17.59 -11.73
C GLU A 123 0.54 -17.68 -11.40
N ALA A 124 0.18 -18.22 -10.22
CA ALA A 124 -1.20 -18.28 -9.75
C ALA A 124 -1.79 -16.90 -9.43
N VAL A 125 -0.95 -15.96 -8.96
CA VAL A 125 -1.35 -14.60 -8.57
C VAL A 125 -0.59 -13.57 -9.44
N PRO A 126 -1.01 -13.37 -10.70
CA PRO A 126 -0.28 -12.52 -11.63
C PRO A 126 -0.31 -11.04 -11.22
N TYR A 127 -1.38 -10.61 -10.57
CA TYR A 127 -1.63 -9.21 -10.22
C TYR A 127 -0.70 -8.72 -9.11
N ARG A 128 -0.03 -7.59 -9.34
CA ARG A 128 0.85 -6.97 -8.35
C ARG A 128 0.07 -6.21 -7.28
N LEU A 129 -0.73 -5.21 -7.70
CA LEU A 129 -1.38 -4.24 -6.80
C LEU A 129 -2.90 -4.23 -6.94
N PHE A 130 -3.41 -4.24 -8.18
CA PHE A 130 -4.84 -4.20 -8.45
C PHE A 130 -5.23 -5.41 -9.29
N PRO A 131 -6.32 -6.11 -8.96
CA PRO A 131 -6.83 -7.17 -9.80
C PRO A 131 -7.21 -6.57 -11.17
N GLY A 132 -6.71 -7.18 -12.25
CA GLY A 132 -6.92 -6.72 -13.62
C GLY A 132 -5.86 -5.75 -14.17
N VAL A 133 -4.86 -5.34 -13.37
CA VAL A 133 -3.72 -4.53 -13.83
C VAL A 133 -2.45 -5.38 -13.78
N TYR A 134 -1.84 -5.61 -14.95
CA TYR A 134 -0.66 -6.47 -15.13
C TYR A 134 0.66 -5.71 -14.95
#